data_AF-A0A970DM97-F1
#
_entry.id   AF-A0A970DM97-F1
#
_cell.length_a   1.000
_cell.length_b   1.000
_cell.length_c   1.000
_cell.angle_alpha   90.00
_cell.angle_beta   90.00
_cell.angle_gamma   90.00
#
_symmetry.space_group_name_H-M   'P 1'
#
loop_
_entity.id
_entity.type
_entity.pdbx_description
1 polymer ?
#
loop_
_entity_poly.entity_id
_entity_poly.type
_entity_poly.pdbx_seq_one_letter_code
_entity_poly.pdbx_strand_id
1 'polypeptide(L)'
;MSRNKQDYELNMIDRFLYKMVIGLSLLVLLLIGTRYNIVSLEKVQNAMRQNINIVKIISYFNRPNLKLIPIDIEDTKETSTVVYDDYTIIDGGRRINVSSSVKNIRSGVVVKIEKKDTYKITVKSIDGYEYVYDNISNKKVNIYQYVKAGDIIGQVNNDTFDLYVYSKNGIVNLDDVLPV
;
A
#
# COMPACT_ATOMS: atom_id res chain seq x y z
N MET A 1 36.51 -31.22 30.80
CA MET A 1 36.00 -29.83 30.84
C MET A 1 34.69 -29.77 30.07
N SER A 2 33.54 -29.92 30.75
CA SER A 2 32.23 -29.74 30.12
C SER A 2 31.70 -28.36 30.50
N ARG A 3 31.57 -27.47 29.50
CA ARG A 3 30.99 -26.14 29.67
C ARG A 3 29.47 -26.32 29.67
N ASN A 4 28.85 -26.24 30.85
CA ASN A 4 27.40 -26.14 30.99
C ASN A 4 26.91 -24.86 30.30
N LYS A 5 26.20 -24.99 29.18
CA LYS A 5 25.32 -23.92 28.67
C LYS A 5 24.09 -23.91 29.58
N GLN A 6 24.03 -22.93 30.50
CA GLN A 6 22.78 -22.59 31.14
C GLN A 6 21.97 -21.79 30.13
N ASP A 7 20.85 -22.35 29.67
CA ASP A 7 19.87 -21.61 28.87
C ASP A 7 19.13 -20.64 29.80
N TYR A 8 19.50 -19.36 29.72
CA TYR A 8 18.84 -18.31 30.48
C TYR A 8 17.46 -18.04 29.85
N GLU A 9 16.39 -18.55 30.47
CA GLU A 9 15.04 -18.11 30.14
C GLU A 9 14.87 -16.64 30.54
N LEU A 10 14.73 -15.77 29.55
CA LEU A 10 14.56 -14.33 29.77
C LEU A 10 13.23 -14.07 30.49
N ASN A 11 13.30 -13.46 31.68
CA ASN A 11 12.13 -12.98 32.42
C ASN A 11 11.39 -11.91 31.62
N MET A 12 10.12 -11.65 31.96
CA MET A 12 9.30 -10.64 31.27
C MET A 12 9.96 -9.25 31.22
N ILE A 13 10.66 -8.87 32.29
CA ILE A 13 11.41 -7.62 32.38
C ILE A 13 12.63 -7.65 31.45
N ASP A 14 13.40 -8.73 31.43
CA ASP A 14 14.53 -8.88 30.52
C ASP A 14 14.07 -8.84 29.06
N ARG A 15 12.88 -9.39 28.78
CA ARG A 15 12.21 -9.32 27.47
C ARG A 15 11.84 -7.89 27.06
N PHE A 16 11.43 -7.06 28.00
CA PHE A 16 11.15 -5.65 27.76
C PHE A 16 12.44 -4.84 27.57
N LEU A 17 13.42 -5.05 28.45
CA LEU A 17 14.70 -4.33 28.44
C LEU A 17 15.50 -4.60 27.16
N TYR A 18 15.57 -5.85 26.69
CA TYR A 18 16.29 -6.12 25.43
C TYR A 18 15.62 -5.40 24.25
N LYS A 19 14.29 -5.35 24.18
CA LYS A 19 13.56 -4.64 23.12
C LYS A 19 13.80 -3.14 23.19
N MET A 20 13.81 -2.58 24.41
CA MET A 20 14.11 -1.16 24.65
C MET A 20 15.53 -0.81 24.20
N VAL A 21 16.52 -1.64 24.53
CA VAL A 21 17.93 -1.45 24.13
C VAL A 21 18.09 -1.55 22.62
N ILE A 22 17.45 -2.53 21.97
CA ILE A 22 17.46 -2.63 20.50
C ILE A 22 16.85 -1.38 19.88
N GLY A 23 15.69 -0.93 20.36
CA GLY A 23 15.03 0.30 19.88
C GLY A 23 15.92 1.54 20.03
N LEU A 24 16.55 1.70 21.19
CA LEU A 24 17.52 2.79 21.44
C LEU A 24 18.73 2.70 20.51
N SER A 25 19.27 1.51 20.29
CA SER A 25 20.41 1.32 19.39
C SER A 25 20.08 1.69 17.95
N LEU A 26 18.89 1.32 17.47
CA LEU A 26 18.40 1.70 16.15
C LEU A 26 18.19 3.21 16.02
N LEU A 27 17.66 3.84 17.06
CA LEU A 27 17.48 5.30 17.11
C LEU A 27 18.82 6.04 17.03
N VAL A 28 19.83 5.58 17.77
CA VAL A 28 21.18 6.16 17.74
C VAL A 28 21.82 5.99 16.36
N LEU A 29 21.70 4.81 15.73
CA LEU A 29 22.19 4.57 14.37
C LEU A 29 21.52 5.50 13.34
N LEU A 30 20.22 5.74 13.48
CA LEU A 30 19.47 6.69 12.64
C LEU A 30 20.00 8.12 12.81
N LEU A 31 20.21 8.58 14.04
CA LEU A 31 20.74 9.93 14.34
C LEU A 31 22.17 10.13 13.81
N ILE A 32 23.00 9.10 13.88
CA ILE A 32 24.34 9.12 13.30
C ILE A 32 24.24 9.20 11.77
N GLY A 33 23.39 8.36 11.16
CA GLY A 33 23.17 8.34 9.71
C GLY A 33 22.66 9.68 9.14
N THR A 34 21.82 10.40 9.88
CA THR A 34 21.37 11.75 9.48
C THR A 34 22.47 12.79 9.64
N ARG A 35 23.26 12.75 10.73
CA ARG A 35 24.36 13.70 10.97
C ARG A 35 25.49 13.60 9.93
N TYR A 36 25.79 12.40 9.44
CA TYR A 36 26.79 12.17 8.39
C TYR A 36 26.24 12.36 6.96
N ASN A 37 25.01 12.85 6.80
CA ASN A 37 24.35 13.00 5.49
C ASN A 37 24.26 11.70 4.66
N ILE A 38 24.48 10.53 5.30
CA ILE A 38 24.28 9.20 4.70
C ILE A 38 22.78 9.01 4.42
N VAL A 39 21.95 9.51 5.33
CA VAL A 39 20.49 9.56 5.21
C VAL A 39 20.07 11.02 5.07
N SER A 40 19.91 11.49 3.83
CA SER A 40 19.41 12.84 3.58
C SER A 40 17.95 12.93 4.03
N LEU A 41 17.72 13.65 5.13
CA LEU A 41 16.40 13.94 5.70
C LEU A 41 15.43 14.47 4.65
N GLU A 42 15.91 15.27 3.70
CA GLU A 42 15.12 15.84 2.62
C GLU A 42 14.61 14.78 1.63
N LYS A 43 15.42 13.77 1.26
CA LYS A 43 14.94 12.63 0.44
C LYS A 43 13.99 11.74 1.22
N VAL A 44 14.22 11.54 2.52
CA VAL A 44 13.30 10.77 3.37
C VAL A 44 11.97 11.50 3.51
N GLN A 45 11.98 12.80 3.73
CA GLN A 45 10.78 13.64 3.78
C GLN A 45 10.07 13.70 2.43
N ASN A 46 10.79 13.84 1.32
CA ASN A 46 10.19 13.78 -0.02
C ASN A 46 9.64 12.39 -0.34
N ALA A 47 10.31 11.30 0.05
CA ALA A 47 9.79 9.95 -0.10
C ALA A 47 8.57 9.70 0.79
N MET A 48 8.56 10.23 2.03
CA MET A 48 7.41 10.18 2.93
C MET A 48 6.23 11.02 2.42
N ARG A 49 6.50 12.19 1.82
CA ARG A 49 5.49 13.03 1.16
C ARG A 49 4.97 12.37 -0.13
N GLN A 50 5.84 11.69 -0.86
CA GLN A 50 5.50 10.91 -2.05
C GLN A 50 5.16 9.47 -1.67
N ASN A 51 4.08 9.26 -0.91
CA ASN A 51 3.42 7.95 -0.69
C ASN A 51 4.39 6.77 -0.85
N ILE A 52 5.24 6.55 0.18
CA ILE A 52 6.25 5.48 0.18
C ILE A 52 5.58 4.24 -0.37
N ASN A 53 6.14 3.68 -1.43
CA ASN A 53 5.63 2.45 -2.00
C ASN A 53 6.01 1.30 -1.05
N ILE A 54 5.24 1.19 0.04
CA ILE A 54 5.39 0.19 1.09
C ILE A 54 5.34 -1.21 0.48
N VAL A 55 4.69 -1.40 -0.68
CA VAL A 55 4.70 -2.67 -1.43
C VAL A 55 6.12 -3.06 -1.86
N LYS A 56 6.95 -2.12 -2.32
CA LYS A 56 8.36 -2.41 -2.68
C LYS A 56 9.20 -2.79 -1.48
N ILE A 57 8.91 -2.20 -0.33
CA ILE A 57 9.61 -2.50 0.92
C ILE A 57 9.20 -3.88 1.41
N ILE A 58 7.89 -4.15 1.51
CA ILE A 58 7.38 -5.44 1.98
C ILE A 58 7.80 -6.58 1.03
N SER A 59 7.75 -6.39 -0.29
CA SER A 59 8.22 -7.40 -1.26
C SER A 59 9.73 -7.68 -1.15
N TYR A 60 10.55 -6.68 -0.81
CA TYR A 60 11.97 -6.91 -0.53
C TYR A 60 12.19 -7.74 0.73
N PHE A 61 11.40 -7.51 1.78
CA PHE A 61 11.50 -8.25 3.03
C PHE A 61 10.88 -9.65 2.95
N ASN A 62 9.85 -9.87 2.13
CA ASN A 62 9.19 -11.18 1.92
C ASN A 62 9.95 -12.12 0.96
N ARG A 63 11.27 -12.01 0.83
CA ARG A 63 12.07 -13.03 0.12
C ARG A 63 11.83 -14.41 0.76
N PRO A 64 11.90 -15.52 0.00
CA PRO A 64 11.52 -16.86 0.46
C PRO A 64 12.21 -17.33 1.75
N ASN A 65 13.34 -16.71 2.12
CA ASN A 65 14.13 -17.05 3.30
C ASN A 65 13.92 -16.13 4.52
N LEU A 66 13.09 -15.07 4.44
CA LEU A 66 12.82 -14.14 5.54
C LEU A 66 11.33 -13.75 5.60
N LYS A 67 10.46 -14.63 6.11
CA LYS A 67 9.07 -14.25 6.46
C LYS A 67 9.03 -13.48 7.79
N LEU A 68 9.59 -12.26 7.82
CA LEU A 68 9.58 -11.40 9.02
C LEU A 68 8.25 -10.65 9.20
N ILE A 69 7.47 -10.51 8.13
CA ILE A 69 6.18 -9.79 8.14
C ILE A 69 5.10 -10.78 7.69
N PRO A 70 4.05 -11.03 8.49
CA PRO A 70 2.95 -11.94 8.13
C PRO A 70 1.97 -11.26 7.15
N ILE A 71 2.49 -10.80 6.02
CA ILE A 71 1.70 -10.35 4.88
C ILE A 71 2.09 -11.28 3.75
N ASP A 72 1.23 -12.25 3.40
CA ASP A 72 1.42 -13.04 2.18
C ASP A 72 1.13 -12.12 0.99
N ILE A 73 2.17 -11.42 0.55
CA ILE A 73 2.28 -10.97 -0.83
C ILE A 73 2.69 -12.22 -1.60
N GLU A 74 1.74 -13.12 -1.84
CA GLU A 74 1.98 -14.16 -2.82
C GLU A 74 2.29 -13.44 -4.13
N ASP A 75 3.49 -13.69 -4.66
CA ASP A 75 3.89 -13.39 -6.02
C ASP A 75 3.15 -14.33 -6.99
N THR A 76 1.88 -14.64 -6.69
CA THR A 76 0.97 -15.03 -7.73
C THR A 76 0.92 -13.85 -8.67
N LYS A 77 1.36 -14.08 -9.89
CA LYS A 77 0.92 -13.34 -11.07
C LYS A 77 -0.60 -13.36 -11.08
N GLU A 78 -1.26 -12.63 -10.18
CA GLU A 78 -2.66 -12.33 -10.29
C GLU A 78 -2.74 -11.28 -11.39
N THR A 79 -2.70 -11.80 -12.62
CA THR A 79 -3.13 -11.16 -13.86
C THR A 79 -4.65 -10.93 -13.83
N SER A 80 -5.31 -11.16 -12.69
CA SER A 80 -6.67 -10.79 -12.39
C SER A 80 -6.78 -9.26 -12.48
N THR A 81 -7.21 -8.77 -13.64
CA THR A 81 -7.65 -7.39 -13.78
C THR A 81 -9.16 -7.42 -13.71
N VAL A 82 -9.76 -6.63 -12.82
CA VAL A 82 -11.22 -6.45 -12.87
C VAL A 82 -11.52 -5.49 -13.99
N VAL A 83 -12.14 -6.00 -15.05
CA VAL A 83 -12.65 -5.18 -16.15
C VAL A 83 -14.11 -4.83 -15.84
N TYR A 84 -14.46 -3.56 -16.05
CA TYR A 84 -15.84 -3.10 -15.98
C TYR A 84 -16.31 -2.84 -17.41
N ASP A 85 -17.35 -3.56 -17.84
CA ASP A 85 -17.85 -3.50 -19.22
C ASP A 85 -18.82 -2.33 -19.44
N ASP A 86 -19.46 -1.83 -18.38
CA ASP A 86 -20.43 -0.74 -18.44
C ASP A 86 -19.83 0.56 -17.90
N TYR A 87 -19.44 1.45 -18.83
CA TYR A 87 -18.85 2.74 -18.49
C TYR A 87 -19.17 3.84 -19.51
N THR A 88 -19.09 5.08 -19.04
CA THR A 88 -19.12 6.30 -19.87
C THR A 88 -17.76 7.00 -19.76
N ILE A 89 -17.23 7.47 -20.89
CA ILE A 89 -15.98 8.24 -20.91
C ILE A 89 -16.25 9.64 -20.35
N ILE A 90 -15.40 10.09 -19.43
CA ILE A 90 -15.43 11.43 -18.83
C ILE A 90 -14.07 12.10 -18.98
N ASP A 91 -13.98 13.39 -18.70
CA ASP A 91 -12.70 14.12 -18.80
C ASP A 91 -11.64 13.50 -17.88
N GLY A 92 -10.59 12.96 -18.48
CA GLY A 92 -9.46 12.33 -17.80
C GLY A 92 -9.73 10.95 -17.14
N GLY A 93 -10.90 10.34 -17.35
CA GLY A 93 -11.26 9.09 -16.69
C GLY A 93 -12.48 8.36 -17.27
N ARG A 94 -13.03 7.43 -16.51
CA ARG A 94 -14.28 6.72 -16.84
C ARG A 94 -15.25 6.78 -15.68
N ARG A 95 -16.53 7.04 -15.96
CA ARG A 95 -17.63 6.80 -15.04
C ARG A 95 -18.10 5.37 -15.20
N ILE A 96 -17.96 4.56 -14.16
CA ILE A 96 -18.30 3.14 -14.18
C ILE A 96 -19.67 2.94 -13.56
N ASN A 97 -20.54 2.21 -14.25
CA ASN A 97 -21.85 1.80 -13.71
C ASN A 97 -21.69 0.47 -12.95
N VAL A 98 -22.14 0.43 -11.69
CA VAL A 98 -22.07 -0.75 -10.83
C VAL A 98 -23.30 -0.87 -9.94
N SER A 99 -23.69 -2.08 -9.60
CA SER A 99 -24.91 -2.34 -8.82
C SER A 99 -24.86 -1.89 -7.35
N SER A 100 -23.67 -1.69 -6.78
CA SER A 100 -23.49 -1.14 -5.41
C SER A 100 -22.04 -1.20 -4.94
N SER A 101 -21.29 -2.23 -5.35
CA SER A 101 -19.98 -2.53 -4.78
C SER A 101 -18.86 -2.14 -5.73
N VAL A 102 -17.89 -1.40 -5.23
CA VAL A 102 -16.70 -0.99 -5.98
C VAL A 102 -15.57 -1.96 -5.64
N LYS A 103 -15.12 -2.67 -6.66
CA LYS A 103 -14.00 -3.61 -6.58
C LYS A 103 -12.72 -2.96 -7.07
N ASN A 104 -11.62 -3.31 -6.41
CA ASN A 104 -10.29 -2.89 -6.80
C ASN A 104 -9.89 -3.55 -8.13
N ILE A 105 -9.32 -2.77 -9.04
CA ILE A 105 -9.00 -3.23 -10.40
C ILE A 105 -7.69 -4.00 -10.45
N ARG A 106 -6.69 -3.55 -9.68
CA ARG A 106 -5.37 -4.19 -9.60
C ARG A 106 -4.84 -4.18 -8.18
N SER A 107 -4.13 -5.24 -7.82
CA SER A 107 -3.53 -5.37 -6.50
C SER A 107 -2.57 -4.21 -6.20
N GLY A 108 -2.63 -3.70 -4.97
CA GLY A 108 -1.92 -2.49 -4.58
C GLY A 108 -2.09 -2.12 -3.12
N VAL A 109 -1.62 -0.93 -2.74
CA VAL A 109 -1.79 -0.37 -1.39
C VAL A 109 -2.58 0.92 -1.46
N VAL A 110 -3.52 1.08 -0.55
CA VAL A 110 -4.27 2.33 -0.39
C VAL A 110 -3.33 3.40 0.16
N VAL A 111 -3.05 4.44 -0.62
CA VAL A 111 -2.10 5.51 -0.26
C VAL A 111 -2.79 6.79 0.16
N LYS A 112 -4.02 7.01 -0.27
CA LYS A 112 -4.78 8.22 0.05
C LYS A 112 -6.26 7.91 0.20
N ILE A 113 -6.90 8.53 1.19
CA ILE A 113 -8.35 8.55 1.33
C ILE A 113 -8.74 9.98 1.66
N GLU A 114 -9.53 10.61 0.80
CA GLU A 114 -10.09 11.93 1.01
C GLU A 114 -11.60 11.80 1.21
N LYS A 115 -12.15 12.61 2.12
CA LYS A 115 -13.59 12.68 2.36
C LYS A 115 -14.05 14.11 2.15
N LYS A 116 -14.97 14.30 1.20
CA LYS A 116 -15.80 15.49 1.09
C LYS A 116 -17.23 15.05 1.40
N ASP A 117 -18.15 15.14 0.44
CA ASP A 117 -19.47 14.53 0.54
C ASP A 117 -19.42 13.02 0.29
N THR A 118 -18.57 12.62 -0.66
CA THR A 118 -18.20 11.23 -0.94
C THR A 118 -16.71 11.00 -0.64
N TYR A 119 -16.30 9.73 -0.66
CA TYR A 119 -14.94 9.30 -0.49
C TYR A 119 -14.22 9.20 -1.85
N LYS A 120 -12.98 9.65 -1.86
CA LYS A 120 -12.00 9.44 -2.92
C LYS A 120 -10.88 8.56 -2.39
N ILE A 121 -10.67 7.41 -3.02
CA ILE A 121 -9.70 6.40 -2.59
C ILE A 121 -8.63 6.28 -3.67
N THR A 122 -7.36 6.41 -3.30
CA THR A 122 -6.22 6.22 -4.21
C THR A 122 -5.47 4.95 -3.84
N VAL A 123 -5.35 4.04 -4.80
CA VAL A 123 -4.59 2.79 -4.69
C VAL A 123 -3.36 2.88 -5.59
N LYS A 124 -2.18 2.70 -4.99
CA LYS A 124 -0.92 2.57 -5.71
C LYS A 124 -0.67 1.11 -6.01
N SER A 125 -0.80 0.75 -7.27
CA SER A 125 -0.79 -0.63 -7.73
C SER A 125 0.63 -1.16 -7.99
N ILE A 126 0.75 -2.48 -8.09
CA ILE A 126 2.03 -3.15 -8.35
C ILE A 126 2.63 -2.81 -9.71
N ASP A 127 1.77 -2.43 -10.67
CA ASP A 127 2.12 -2.00 -12.03
C ASP A 127 2.74 -0.60 -12.07
N GLY A 128 2.74 0.12 -10.95
CA GLY A 128 3.32 1.45 -10.80
C GLY A 128 2.37 2.61 -11.12
N TYR A 129 1.11 2.33 -11.45
CA TYR A 129 0.06 3.33 -11.64
C TYR A 129 -0.70 3.63 -10.34
N GLU A 130 -1.33 4.80 -10.28
CA GLU A 130 -2.22 5.21 -9.21
C GLU A 130 -3.66 5.21 -9.71
N TYR A 131 -4.48 4.32 -9.15
CA TYR A 131 -5.90 4.18 -9.45
C TYR A 131 -6.69 4.99 -8.44
N VAL A 132 -7.47 5.95 -8.92
CA VAL A 132 -8.29 6.85 -8.09
C VAL A 132 -9.75 6.51 -8.31
N TYR A 133 -10.41 6.10 -7.24
CA TYR A 133 -11.84 5.79 -7.18
C TYR A 133 -12.54 6.93 -6.47
N ASP A 134 -13.35 7.70 -7.19
CA ASP A 134 -14.10 8.85 -6.69
C ASP A 134 -15.60 8.54 -6.61
N ASN A 135 -16.37 9.39 -5.91
CA ASN A 135 -17.81 9.22 -5.70
C ASN A 135 -18.19 7.96 -4.87
N ILE A 136 -17.32 7.51 -3.97
CA ILE A 136 -17.61 6.35 -3.10
C ILE A 136 -18.42 6.79 -1.88
N SER A 137 -19.61 6.23 -1.65
CA SER A 137 -20.47 6.60 -0.52
C SER A 137 -19.99 6.00 0.82
N ASN A 138 -19.51 4.76 0.81
CA ASN A 138 -19.02 4.09 2.03
C ASN A 138 -17.70 3.37 1.75
N LYS A 139 -16.63 3.73 2.48
CA LYS A 139 -15.32 3.07 2.35
C LYS A 139 -15.28 1.75 3.13
N LYS A 140 -14.68 0.71 2.54
CA LYS A 140 -14.41 -0.59 3.20
C LYS A 140 -12.93 -0.83 3.50
N VAL A 141 -12.08 0.16 3.21
CA VAL A 141 -10.63 0.08 3.36
C VAL A 141 -10.06 1.22 4.21
N ASN A 142 -8.83 0.99 4.68
CA ASN A 142 -8.04 1.94 5.45
C ASN A 142 -6.76 2.34 4.70
N ILE A 143 -6.18 3.48 5.11
CA ILE A 143 -4.89 3.91 4.56
C ILE A 143 -3.81 2.88 4.90
N TYR A 144 -2.91 2.63 3.95
CA TYR A 144 -1.85 1.61 3.98
C TYR A 144 -2.31 0.16 4.00
N GLN A 145 -3.62 -0.09 3.79
CA GLN A 145 -4.11 -1.44 3.59
C GLN A 145 -3.68 -1.97 2.22
N TYR A 146 -3.15 -3.19 2.18
CA TYR A 146 -2.98 -3.94 0.94
C TYR A 146 -4.33 -4.49 0.47
N VAL A 147 -4.65 -4.29 -0.79
CA VAL A 147 -5.89 -4.72 -1.43
C VAL A 147 -5.54 -5.50 -2.69
N LYS A 148 -6.15 -6.68 -2.86
CA LYS A 148 -6.01 -7.51 -4.06
C LYS A 148 -6.94 -7.02 -5.16
N ALA A 149 -6.71 -7.42 -6.39
CA ALA A 149 -7.70 -7.23 -7.46
C ALA A 149 -8.98 -8.01 -7.11
N GLY A 150 -10.14 -7.41 -7.33
CA GLY A 150 -11.44 -8.00 -6.98
C GLY A 150 -11.92 -7.68 -5.56
N ASP A 151 -11.05 -7.24 -4.65
CA ASP A 151 -11.44 -6.86 -3.28
C ASP A 151 -12.40 -5.68 -3.31
N ILE A 152 -13.43 -5.73 -2.45
CA ILE A 152 -14.39 -4.63 -2.31
C ILE A 152 -13.74 -3.50 -1.52
N ILE A 153 -13.52 -2.36 -2.16
CA ILE A 153 -12.90 -1.18 -1.55
C ILE A 153 -13.93 -0.16 -1.04
N GLY A 154 -15.15 -0.23 -1.55
CA GLY A 154 -16.22 0.67 -1.15
C GLY A 154 -17.57 0.33 -1.75
N GLN A 155 -18.55 1.18 -1.46
CA GLN A 155 -19.91 1.10 -1.98
C GLN A 155 -20.37 2.46 -2.50
N VAL A 156 -21.25 2.45 -3.49
CA VAL A 156 -21.89 3.62 -4.10
C VAL A 156 -23.39 3.61 -3.84
N ASN A 157 -23.98 4.79 -3.68
CA ASN A 157 -25.44 4.95 -3.53
C ASN A 157 -26.15 5.27 -4.85
N ASN A 158 -25.42 5.81 -5.84
CA ASN A 158 -25.98 6.27 -7.12
C ASN A 158 -25.55 5.37 -8.29
N ASP A 159 -25.29 4.09 -7.99
CA ASP A 159 -24.88 3.05 -8.95
C ASP A 159 -23.70 3.41 -9.86
N THR A 160 -22.92 4.44 -9.50
CA THR A 160 -21.84 4.97 -10.32
C THR A 160 -20.66 5.43 -9.48
N PHE A 161 -19.45 5.19 -9.97
CA PHE A 161 -18.23 5.80 -9.45
C PHE A 161 -17.35 6.30 -10.59
N ASP A 162 -16.50 7.28 -10.30
CA ASP A 162 -15.56 7.80 -11.29
C ASP A 162 -14.17 7.20 -11.05
N LEU A 163 -13.54 6.72 -12.12
CA LEU A 163 -12.25 6.05 -12.12
C LEU A 163 -11.24 6.86 -12.93
N TYR A 164 -10.11 7.16 -12.31
CA TYR A 164 -8.99 7.84 -12.96
C TYR A 164 -7.71 7.03 -12.77
N VAL A 165 -6.82 7.06 -13.75
CA VAL A 165 -5.52 6.39 -13.70
C VAL A 165 -4.42 7.41 -13.95
N TYR A 166 -3.48 7.47 -13.02
CA TYR A 166 -2.32 8.37 -13.10
C TYR A 166 -1.04 7.56 -13.19
N SER A 167 -0.14 8.00 -14.07
CA SER A 167 1.27 7.61 -14.06
C SER A 167 2.08 8.67 -13.33
N LYS A 168 3.38 8.41 -13.15
CA LYS A 168 4.34 9.42 -12.67
C LYS A 168 4.35 10.71 -13.51
N ASN A 169 3.91 10.66 -14.77
CA ASN A 169 3.99 11.78 -15.71
C ASN A 169 2.63 12.48 -15.95
N GLY A 170 1.56 12.06 -15.26
CA GLY A 170 0.23 12.66 -15.40
C GLY A 170 -0.88 11.64 -15.68
N ILE A 171 -2.04 12.16 -16.11
CA ILE A 171 -3.23 11.37 -16.45
C ILE A 171 -2.89 10.43 -17.61
N VAL A 172 -3.30 9.18 -17.50
CA VAL A 172 -3.12 8.17 -18.54
C VAL A 172 -4.49 7.78 -19.06
N ASN A 173 -4.60 7.58 -20.37
CA ASN A 173 -5.82 7.05 -20.93
C ASN A 173 -6.03 5.61 -20.43
N LEU A 174 -7.23 5.29 -19.96
CA LEU A 174 -7.54 3.98 -19.39
C LEU A 174 -7.45 2.86 -20.44
N ASP A 175 -7.65 3.18 -21.72
CA ASP A 175 -7.53 2.24 -22.85
C ASP A 175 -6.09 1.69 -23.00
N ASP A 176 -5.08 2.44 -22.56
CA ASP A 176 -3.66 2.05 -22.67
C ASP A 176 -3.20 1.15 -21.50
N VAL A 177 -4.00 1.07 -20.42
CA VAL A 177 -3.59 0.47 -19.13
C VAL A 177 -4.48 -0.70 -18.71
N LEU A 178 -5.76 -0.67 -19.09
CA LEU A 178 -6.70 -1.75 -18.86
C LEU A 178 -6.81 -2.59 -20.14
N PRO A 179 -6.54 -3.91 -20.10
CA PRO A 179 -6.85 -4.77 -21.24
C PRO A 179 -8.36 -4.70 -21.52
N VAL A 180 -8.69 -4.53 -22.80
CA VAL A 180 -10.05 -4.67 -23.34
C VAL A 180 -10.55 -6.08 -23.08
#